data_AF-A0A6N9IZR2-F1
#
_entry.id   AF-A0A6N9IZR2-F1
#
_cell.length_a   1.000
_cell.length_b   1.000
_cell.length_c   1.000
_cell.angle_alpha   90.00
_cell.angle_beta   90.00
_cell.angle_gamma   90.00
#
_symmetry.space_group_name_H-M   'P 1'
#
loop_
_entity.id
_entity.type
_entity.pdbx_description
1 polymer ?
#
loop_
_entity_poly.entity_id
_entity_poly.type
_entity_poly.pdbx_seq_one_letter_code
_entity_poly.pdbx_strand_id
1 'polypeptide(L)'
;MTDFEPSSQVSQENSDIRERGISSAREYSRVVETFSRVLQYKETFRLSIERKLNSIGQQVKDNIENLETLMRNIDIYSQNIDKISNNLGQLQTEESSIKERYEELLNGSTSLDQSLADDESAHDNQDPAGSREYLIQRRRNYLENLDQSFKRLDGELYSIDKLRSELTRARDEILIKKDEAQKQMVALEENGARLLEEVKRIEMELEASVDEERLLINEFKRLVNGAEKTIEISDEIDHILFTYLTAAESKDSPAINSVPAAD
;
A
#
# COMPACT_ATOMS: atom_id res chain seq x y z
N MET A 1 25.53 -94.00 21.88
CA MET A 1 26.02 -92.88 22.69
C MET A 1 27.16 -92.26 21.91
N THR A 2 26.95 -91.04 21.41
CA THR A 2 27.93 -89.94 21.25
C THR A 2 27.19 -88.84 20.49
N ASP A 3 26.57 -87.99 21.30
CA ASP A 3 26.63 -86.53 21.25
C ASP A 3 26.24 -85.85 19.92
N PHE A 4 24.97 -85.44 19.92
CA PHE A 4 24.47 -84.30 19.15
C PHE A 4 25.32 -83.07 19.49
N GLU A 5 26.08 -82.57 18.51
CA GLU A 5 26.74 -81.27 18.60
C GLU A 5 25.70 -80.16 18.80
N PRO A 6 25.95 -79.20 19.72
CA PRO A 6 25.06 -78.08 19.90
C PRO A 6 25.20 -77.20 18.66
N SER A 7 24.14 -77.13 17.86
CA SER A 7 23.93 -76.08 16.86
C SER A 7 23.85 -74.72 17.55
N SER A 8 25.04 -74.26 17.94
CA SER A 8 25.58 -72.90 18.00
C SER A 8 24.63 -71.81 18.52
N GLN A 9 24.66 -71.60 19.83
CA GLN A 9 24.20 -70.36 20.49
C GLN A 9 24.72 -69.09 19.77
N VAL A 10 25.91 -69.17 19.17
CA VAL A 10 26.53 -68.11 18.34
C VAL A 10 25.78 -67.87 17.03
N SER A 11 25.23 -68.89 16.37
CA SER A 11 24.40 -68.71 15.16
C SER A 11 23.09 -67.99 15.49
N GLN A 12 22.48 -68.30 16.64
CA GLN A 12 21.28 -67.62 17.09
C GLN A 12 21.58 -66.16 17.44
N GLU A 13 22.65 -65.90 18.21
CA GLU A 13 23.10 -64.54 18.55
C GLU A 13 23.42 -63.71 17.29
N ASN A 14 24.05 -64.30 16.28
CA ASN A 14 24.33 -63.62 15.01
C ASN A 14 23.06 -63.30 14.21
N SER A 15 22.07 -64.19 14.22
CA SER A 15 20.76 -63.93 13.62
C SER A 15 20.06 -62.77 14.32
N ASP A 16 20.05 -62.78 15.65
CA ASP A 16 19.43 -61.74 16.48
C ASP A 16 20.14 -60.38 16.34
N ILE A 17 21.45 -60.37 16.11
CA ILE A 17 22.23 -59.15 15.82
C ILE A 17 21.89 -58.62 14.42
N ARG A 18 21.83 -59.48 13.38
CA ARG A 18 21.42 -59.06 12.03
C ARG A 18 20.01 -58.51 12.01
N GLU A 19 19.07 -59.17 12.68
CA GLU A 19 17.68 -58.71 12.75
C GLU A 19 17.57 -57.36 13.47
N ARG A 20 18.34 -57.15 14.55
CA ARG A 20 18.46 -55.83 15.21
C ARG A 20 19.09 -54.78 14.30
N GLY A 21 20.11 -55.11 13.53
CA GLY A 21 20.75 -54.22 12.57
C GLY A 21 19.79 -53.79 11.45
N ILE A 22 19.07 -54.75 10.86
CA ILE A 22 18.05 -54.48 9.82
C ILE A 22 16.91 -53.64 10.38
N SER A 23 16.46 -53.93 11.60
CA SER A 23 15.40 -53.16 12.27
C SER A 23 15.85 -51.72 12.54
N SER A 24 17.09 -51.53 13.01
CA SER A 24 17.67 -50.21 13.23
C SER A 24 17.80 -49.42 11.92
N ALA A 25 18.26 -50.05 10.84
CA ALA A 25 18.35 -49.40 9.53
C ALA A 25 16.98 -48.96 8.99
N ARG A 26 15.94 -49.77 9.18
CA ARG A 26 14.56 -49.40 8.81
C ARG A 26 14.04 -48.22 9.62
N GLU A 27 14.29 -48.19 10.93
CA GLU A 27 13.92 -47.06 11.78
C GLU A 27 14.66 -45.78 11.38
N TYR A 28 15.97 -45.86 11.10
CA TYR A 28 16.72 -44.72 10.57
C TYR A 28 16.15 -44.20 9.24
N SER A 29 15.87 -45.07 8.28
CA SER A 29 15.25 -44.68 7.01
C SER A 29 13.91 -43.98 7.24
N ARG A 30 13.06 -44.53 8.12
CA ARG A 30 11.76 -43.93 8.48
C ARG A 30 11.93 -42.53 9.09
N VAL A 31 12.91 -42.35 9.97
CA VAL A 31 13.22 -41.05 10.58
C VAL A 31 13.68 -40.06 9.51
N VAL A 32 14.60 -40.44 8.63
CA VAL A 32 15.10 -39.59 7.53
C VAL A 32 13.97 -39.19 6.56
N GLU A 33 13.10 -40.12 6.18
CA GLU A 33 11.92 -39.84 5.35
C GLU A 33 10.98 -38.83 6.04
N THR A 34 10.80 -38.96 7.35
CA THR A 34 9.96 -38.05 8.14
C THR A 34 10.55 -36.65 8.18
N PHE A 35 11.85 -36.52 8.45
CA PHE A 35 12.55 -35.23 8.37
C PHE A 35 12.43 -34.61 6.99
N SER A 36 12.62 -35.40 5.93
CA SER A 36 12.49 -34.92 4.55
C SER A 36 11.10 -34.36 4.25
N ARG A 37 10.05 -35.06 4.70
CA ARG A 37 8.66 -34.61 4.53
C ARG A 37 8.37 -33.33 5.31
N VAL A 38 8.87 -33.22 6.54
CA VAL A 38 8.70 -32.01 7.36
C VAL A 38 9.43 -30.82 6.74
N LEU A 39 10.66 -31.01 6.23
CA LEU A 39 11.41 -29.95 5.56
C LEU A 39 10.72 -29.47 4.27
N GLN A 40 10.14 -30.39 3.49
CA GLN A 40 9.32 -30.01 2.32
C GLN A 40 8.09 -29.19 2.73
N TYR A 41 7.40 -29.60 3.79
CA TYR A 41 6.28 -28.83 4.33
C TYR A 41 6.73 -27.42 4.75
N LYS A 42 7.84 -27.31 5.47
CA LYS A 42 8.42 -26.03 5.91
C LYS A 42 8.78 -25.11 4.74
N GLU A 43 9.38 -25.65 3.68
CA GLU A 43 9.65 -24.91 2.44
C GLU A 43 8.36 -24.37 1.81
N THR A 44 7.33 -25.20 1.67
CA THR A 44 6.04 -24.76 1.12
C THR A 44 5.36 -23.71 1.98
N PHE A 45 5.52 -23.79 3.30
CA PHE A 45 5.05 -22.79 4.25
C PHE A 45 5.80 -21.46 4.10
N ARG A 46 7.14 -21.48 4.01
CA ARG A 46 7.96 -20.28 3.78
C ARG A 46 7.54 -19.56 2.50
N LEU A 47 7.41 -20.29 1.39
CA LEU A 47 6.94 -19.74 0.11
C LEU A 47 5.52 -19.15 0.21
N SER A 48 4.68 -19.68 1.11
CA SER A 48 3.35 -19.13 1.39
C SER A 48 3.43 -17.79 2.12
N ILE A 49 4.29 -17.69 3.14
CA ILE A 49 4.58 -16.43 3.84
C ILE A 49 5.13 -15.38 2.88
N GLU A 50 6.11 -15.73 2.04
CA GLU A 50 6.69 -14.81 1.05
C GLU A 50 5.62 -14.27 0.10
N ARG A 51 4.72 -15.13 -0.39
CA ARG A 51 3.59 -14.71 -1.24
C ARG A 51 2.64 -13.76 -0.52
N LYS A 52 2.33 -14.02 0.75
CA LYS A 52 1.48 -13.12 1.57
C LYS A 52 2.15 -11.77 1.78
N LEU A 53 3.44 -11.75 2.16
CA LEU A 53 4.21 -10.52 2.35
C LEU A 53 4.30 -9.70 1.06
N ASN A 54 4.51 -10.34 -0.09
CA ASN A 54 4.50 -9.64 -1.38
C ASN A 54 3.13 -9.02 -1.69
N SER A 55 2.03 -9.74 -1.40
CA SER A 55 0.68 -9.21 -1.58
C SER A 55 0.41 -8.02 -0.66
N ILE A 56 0.79 -8.10 0.61
CA ILE A 56 0.65 -6.99 1.56
C ILE A 56 1.54 -5.82 1.14
N GLY A 57 2.76 -6.07 0.68
CA GLY A 57 3.66 -5.05 0.15
C GLY A 57 3.04 -4.26 -1.01
N GLN A 58 2.34 -4.95 -1.92
CA GLN A 58 1.60 -4.29 -2.99
C GLN A 58 0.45 -3.45 -2.43
N GLN A 59 -0.34 -3.99 -1.49
CA GLN A 59 -1.44 -3.24 -0.85
C GLN A 59 -0.94 -1.99 -0.11
N VAL A 60 0.18 -2.09 0.60
CA VAL A 60 0.82 -0.95 1.29
C VAL A 60 1.25 0.12 0.29
N LYS A 61 1.87 -0.30 -0.82
CA LYS A 61 2.26 0.62 -1.90
C LYS A 61 1.06 1.37 -2.47
N ASP A 62 0.00 0.64 -2.84
CA ASP A 62 -1.22 1.24 -3.37
C ASP A 62 -1.87 2.18 -2.35
N ASN A 63 -1.84 1.81 -1.06
CA ASN A 63 -2.37 2.64 0.03
C ASN A 63 -1.59 3.96 0.18
N ILE A 64 -0.26 3.92 0.06
CA ILE A 64 0.60 5.11 0.09
C ILE A 64 0.32 6.02 -1.10
N GLU A 65 0.27 5.48 -2.33
CA GLU A 65 -0.01 6.25 -3.54
C GLU A 65 -1.39 6.96 -3.47
N ASN A 66 -2.39 6.26 -2.91
CA ASN A 66 -3.72 6.84 -2.68
C ASN A 66 -3.69 7.94 -1.62
N LEU A 67 -2.96 7.77 -0.52
CA LEU A 67 -2.80 8.78 0.52
C LEU A 67 -2.12 10.05 -0.03
N GLU A 68 -1.03 9.91 -0.78
CA GLU A 68 -0.34 11.04 -1.41
C GLU A 68 -1.27 11.83 -2.34
N THR A 69 -2.09 11.11 -3.12
CA THR A 69 -3.09 11.72 -4.01
C THR A 69 -4.14 12.49 -3.23
N LEU A 70 -4.66 11.92 -2.13
CA LEU A 70 -5.66 12.61 -1.29
C LEU A 70 -5.07 13.84 -0.60
N MET A 71 -3.86 13.76 -0.07
CA MET A 71 -3.17 14.90 0.53
C MET A 71 -3.06 16.06 -0.46
N ARG A 72 -2.62 15.76 -1.70
CA ARG A 72 -2.53 16.76 -2.76
C ARG A 72 -3.89 17.37 -3.12
N ASN A 73 -4.95 16.56 -3.16
CA ASN A 73 -6.30 17.03 -3.43
C ASN A 73 -6.80 17.96 -2.32
N ILE A 74 -6.56 17.62 -1.06
CA ILE A 74 -6.93 18.44 0.11
C ILE A 74 -6.21 19.79 0.08
N ASP A 75 -4.93 19.82 -0.31
CA ASP A 75 -4.17 21.06 -0.49
C ASP A 75 -4.78 21.93 -1.59
N ILE A 76 -5.12 21.33 -2.74
CA ILE A 76 -5.79 22.01 -3.85
C ILE A 76 -7.14 22.58 -3.41
N TYR A 77 -7.95 21.81 -2.69
CA TYR A 77 -9.23 22.28 -2.17
C TYR A 77 -9.06 23.46 -1.21
N SER A 78 -8.06 23.41 -0.34
CA SER A 78 -7.75 24.50 0.59
C SER A 78 -7.35 25.77 -0.17
N GLN A 79 -6.45 25.67 -1.15
CA GLN A 79 -6.07 26.80 -2.00
C GLN A 79 -7.24 27.38 -2.78
N ASN A 80 -8.15 26.53 -3.27
CA ASN A 80 -9.34 27.00 -3.99
C ASN A 80 -10.33 27.71 -3.05
N ILE A 81 -10.51 27.24 -1.83
CA ILE A 81 -11.31 27.91 -0.81
C ILE A 81 -10.73 29.30 -0.50
N ASP A 82 -9.41 29.41 -0.37
CA ASP A 82 -8.74 30.70 -0.12
C ASP A 82 -8.94 31.66 -1.29
N LYS A 83 -8.76 31.19 -2.53
CA LYS A 83 -9.02 31.98 -3.75
C LYS A 83 -10.46 32.48 -3.81
N ILE A 84 -11.44 31.61 -3.55
CA ILE A 84 -12.84 32.02 -3.54
C ILE A 84 -13.09 33.04 -2.42
N SER A 85 -12.51 32.85 -1.24
CA SER A 85 -12.65 33.78 -0.11
C SER A 85 -12.09 35.17 -0.46
N ASN A 86 -10.95 35.23 -1.13
CA ASN A 86 -10.38 36.48 -1.63
C ASN A 86 -11.27 37.15 -2.67
N ASN A 87 -11.81 36.39 -3.63
CA ASN A 87 -12.73 36.92 -4.65
C ASN A 87 -14.02 37.46 -4.02
N LEU A 88 -14.57 36.77 -3.01
CA LEU A 88 -15.74 37.26 -2.26
C LEU A 88 -15.45 38.58 -1.54
N GLY A 89 -14.26 38.73 -0.95
CA GLY A 89 -13.82 40.00 -0.34
C GLY A 89 -13.66 41.14 -1.35
N GLN A 90 -13.17 40.84 -2.56
CA GLN A 90 -13.10 41.82 -3.66
C GLN A 90 -14.49 42.27 -4.09
N LEU A 91 -15.41 41.32 -4.33
CA LEU A 91 -16.80 41.63 -4.67
C LEU A 91 -17.49 42.49 -3.60
N GLN A 92 -17.22 42.23 -2.32
CA GLN A 92 -17.76 43.06 -1.23
C GLN A 92 -17.22 44.50 -1.27
N THR A 93 -15.96 44.68 -1.65
CA THR A 93 -15.34 46.00 -1.79
C THR A 93 -15.92 46.75 -3.00
N GLU A 94 -16.09 46.06 -4.14
CA GLU A 94 -16.74 46.60 -5.34
C GLU A 94 -18.20 46.99 -5.07
N GLU A 95 -18.96 46.11 -4.40
CA GLU A 95 -20.34 46.36 -3.98
C GLU A 95 -20.44 47.62 -3.11
N SER A 96 -19.52 47.78 -2.16
CA SER A 96 -19.48 48.96 -1.28
C SER A 96 -19.19 50.22 -2.08
N SER A 97 -18.21 50.19 -3.01
CA SER A 97 -17.91 51.34 -3.88
C SER A 97 -19.09 51.71 -4.78
N ILE A 98 -19.85 50.74 -5.29
CA ILE A 98 -21.02 50.99 -6.14
C ILE A 98 -22.14 51.61 -5.31
N LYS A 99 -22.38 51.11 -4.09
CA LYS A 99 -23.36 51.68 -3.15
C LYS A 99 -23.01 53.11 -2.75
N GLU A 100 -21.73 53.41 -2.50
CA GLU A 100 -21.29 54.78 -2.25
C GLU A 100 -21.61 55.72 -3.42
N ARG A 101 -21.30 55.32 -4.66
CA ARG A 101 -21.66 56.10 -5.87
C ARG A 101 -23.17 56.24 -6.04
N TYR A 102 -23.93 55.21 -5.69
CA TYR A 102 -25.39 55.23 -5.71
C TYR A 102 -25.94 56.29 -4.76
N GLU A 103 -25.42 56.32 -3.53
CA GLU A 103 -25.77 57.32 -2.52
C GLU A 103 -25.33 58.74 -2.92
N GLU A 104 -24.15 58.91 -3.53
CA GLU A 104 -23.69 60.21 -4.06
C GLU A 104 -24.66 60.77 -5.11
N LEU A 105 -25.11 59.92 -6.05
CA LEU A 105 -26.12 60.26 -7.06
C LEU A 105 -27.47 60.60 -6.42
N LEU A 106 -27.89 59.83 -5.42
CA LEU A 106 -29.17 60.04 -4.72
C LEU A 106 -29.18 61.37 -3.94
N ASN A 107 -28.05 61.71 -3.33
CA ASN A 107 -27.87 62.95 -2.56
C ASN A 107 -27.56 64.18 -3.45
N GLY A 108 -27.43 64.00 -4.77
CA GLY A 108 -27.12 65.06 -5.71
C GLY A 108 -25.68 65.59 -5.62
N SER A 109 -24.79 64.93 -4.88
CA SER A 109 -23.41 65.38 -4.63
C SER A 109 -22.44 65.07 -5.77
N THR A 110 -22.96 64.88 -6.98
CA THR A 110 -22.16 64.50 -8.14
C THR A 110 -21.33 65.69 -8.65
N SER A 111 -20.14 65.43 -9.16
CA SER A 111 -19.30 66.41 -9.88
C SER A 111 -19.97 67.06 -11.10
N LEU A 112 -21.19 66.64 -11.44
CA LEU A 112 -22.07 67.24 -12.43
C LEU A 112 -22.55 68.65 -12.01
N ASP A 113 -22.51 68.99 -10.72
CA ASP A 113 -22.76 70.36 -10.24
C ASP A 113 -21.66 71.35 -10.69
N GLN A 114 -20.44 70.86 -10.97
CA GLN A 114 -19.33 71.71 -11.42
C GLN A 114 -19.52 72.21 -12.86
N SER A 115 -20.20 71.43 -13.72
CA SER A 115 -20.50 71.83 -15.11
C SER A 115 -21.75 72.72 -15.24
N LEU A 116 -22.48 72.94 -14.14
CA LEU A 116 -23.52 73.97 -14.06
C LEU A 116 -22.94 75.36 -13.79
N ALA A 117 -21.77 75.44 -13.14
CA ALA A 117 -21.11 76.71 -12.80
C ALA A 117 -20.33 77.34 -13.98
N ASP A 118 -19.84 76.54 -14.93
CA ASP A 118 -19.04 77.02 -16.07
C ASP A 118 -19.86 77.55 -17.26
N ASP A 119 -21.18 77.32 -17.28
CA ASP A 119 -22.05 77.67 -18.43
C ASP A 119 -22.79 79.01 -18.25
N GLU A 120 -22.62 79.69 -17.10
CA GLU A 120 -23.22 81.02 -16.85
C GLU A 120 -22.47 82.17 -17.55
N SER A 121 -21.26 81.95 -18.08
CA SER A 121 -20.42 83.05 -18.61
C SER A 121 -20.53 83.32 -20.11
N ALA A 122 -21.43 82.65 -20.86
CA ALA A 122 -21.35 82.64 -22.33
C ALA A 122 -22.62 83.00 -23.13
N HIS A 123 -23.74 83.42 -22.50
CA HIS A 123 -24.94 83.79 -23.25
C HIS A 123 -25.56 85.11 -22.82
N ASP A 124 -24.92 86.21 -23.24
CA ASP A 124 -25.56 87.51 -23.34
C ASP A 124 -26.13 87.67 -24.76
N ASN A 125 -27.43 87.95 -24.86
CA ASN A 125 -28.30 88.11 -26.05
C ASN A 125 -28.90 86.85 -26.70
N GLN A 126 -30.18 86.53 -26.39
CA GLN A 126 -31.30 86.35 -27.35
C GLN A 126 -32.51 85.57 -26.75
N ASP A 127 -33.70 85.95 -27.23
CA ASP A 127 -35.03 85.31 -27.15
C ASP A 127 -35.39 84.47 -25.89
N PRO A 128 -36.29 84.96 -25.00
CA PRO A 128 -36.72 84.22 -23.82
C PRO A 128 -37.43 82.90 -24.13
N ALA A 129 -38.01 82.72 -25.33
CA ALA A 129 -38.63 81.47 -25.74
C ALA A 129 -37.60 80.38 -26.09
N GLY A 130 -36.52 80.75 -26.79
CA GLY A 130 -35.40 79.85 -27.11
C GLY A 130 -34.57 79.47 -25.89
N SER A 131 -34.37 80.40 -24.95
CA SER A 131 -33.71 80.14 -23.66
C SER A 131 -34.51 79.15 -22.78
N ARG A 132 -35.84 79.27 -22.77
CA ARG A 132 -36.72 78.33 -22.04
C ARG A 132 -36.71 76.93 -22.64
N GLU A 133 -36.78 76.80 -23.96
CA GLU A 133 -36.73 75.49 -24.63
C GLU A 133 -35.37 74.82 -24.42
N TYR A 134 -34.27 75.59 -24.47
CA TYR A 134 -32.94 75.10 -24.14
C TYR A 134 -32.84 74.57 -22.70
N LEU A 135 -33.37 75.30 -21.71
CA LEU A 135 -33.43 74.85 -20.31
C LEU A 135 -34.26 73.56 -20.14
N ILE A 136 -35.38 73.45 -20.86
CA ILE A 136 -36.22 72.24 -20.87
C ILE A 136 -35.44 71.06 -21.45
N GLN A 137 -34.72 71.25 -22.57
CA GLN A 137 -33.91 70.20 -23.19
C GLN A 137 -32.72 69.80 -22.30
N ARG A 138 -32.03 70.77 -21.68
CA ARG A 138 -30.92 70.51 -20.75
C ARG A 138 -31.40 69.69 -19.54
N ARG A 139 -32.54 70.07 -18.95
CA ARG A 139 -33.18 69.31 -17.87
C ARG A 139 -33.56 67.90 -18.31
N ARG A 140 -34.11 67.74 -19.52
CA ARG A 140 -34.48 66.43 -20.06
C ARG A 140 -33.26 65.52 -20.21
N ASN A 141 -32.19 66.04 -20.81
CA ASN A 141 -30.94 65.30 -20.98
C ASN A 141 -30.31 64.92 -19.64
N TYR A 142 -30.35 65.82 -18.64
CA TYR A 142 -29.88 65.53 -17.28
C TYR A 142 -30.65 64.36 -16.65
N LEU A 143 -31.99 64.40 -16.72
CA LEU A 143 -32.84 63.34 -16.15
C LEU A 143 -32.65 62.00 -16.87
N GLU A 144 -32.46 62.02 -18.18
CA GLU A 144 -32.17 60.80 -18.95
C GLU A 144 -30.81 60.21 -18.60
N ASN A 145 -29.77 61.04 -18.47
CA ASN A 145 -28.44 60.61 -18.03
C ASN A 145 -28.46 60.06 -16.58
N LEU A 146 -29.26 60.66 -15.71
CA LEU A 146 -29.44 60.20 -14.33
C LEU A 146 -30.11 58.83 -14.28
N ASP A 147 -31.22 58.65 -15.01
CA ASP A 147 -31.92 57.36 -15.14
C ASP A 147 -31.00 56.27 -15.70
N GLN A 148 -30.21 56.60 -16.73
CA GLN A 148 -29.22 55.67 -17.30
C GLN A 148 -28.13 55.30 -16.29
N SER A 149 -27.68 56.26 -15.48
CA SER A 149 -26.66 56.02 -14.44
C SER A 149 -27.16 55.08 -13.36
N PHE A 150 -28.38 55.28 -12.85
CA PHE A 150 -29.00 54.37 -11.88
C PHE A 150 -29.19 52.97 -12.44
N LYS A 151 -29.74 52.85 -13.66
CA LYS A 151 -29.91 51.55 -14.33
C LYS A 151 -28.59 50.79 -14.49
N ARG A 152 -27.48 51.51 -14.75
CA ARG A 152 -26.15 50.90 -14.82
C ARG A 152 -25.71 50.37 -13.45
N LEU A 153 -25.82 51.18 -12.39
CA LEU A 153 -25.43 50.76 -11.04
C LEU A 153 -26.29 49.59 -10.53
N ASP A 154 -27.60 49.60 -10.80
CA ASP A 154 -28.50 48.49 -10.48
C ASP A 154 -28.06 47.20 -11.20
N GLY A 155 -27.68 47.31 -12.47
CA GLY A 155 -27.16 46.18 -13.26
C GLY A 155 -25.82 45.65 -12.74
N GLU A 156 -24.92 46.53 -12.31
CA GLU A 156 -23.64 46.15 -11.68
C GLU A 156 -23.87 45.43 -10.34
N LEU A 157 -24.73 45.97 -9.46
CA LEU A 157 -25.10 45.34 -8.18
C LEU A 157 -25.73 43.96 -8.39
N TYR A 158 -26.67 43.85 -9.33
CA TYR A 158 -27.29 42.57 -9.66
C TYR A 158 -26.27 41.53 -10.15
N SER A 159 -25.29 41.97 -10.95
CA SER A 159 -24.21 41.10 -11.43
C SER A 159 -23.33 40.63 -10.27
N ILE A 160 -22.95 41.52 -9.35
CA ILE A 160 -22.19 41.17 -8.15
C ILE A 160 -22.93 40.15 -7.30
N ASP A 161 -24.22 40.35 -7.03
CA ASP A 161 -25.04 39.41 -6.25
C ASP A 161 -25.09 38.02 -6.88
N LYS A 162 -25.19 37.96 -8.21
CA LYS A 162 -25.15 36.71 -8.96
C LYS A 162 -23.80 36.01 -8.80
N LEU A 163 -22.69 36.71 -9.04
CA LEU A 163 -21.35 36.15 -8.89
C LEU A 163 -21.08 35.69 -7.44
N ARG A 164 -21.51 36.48 -6.44
CA ARG A 164 -21.37 36.13 -5.01
C ARG A 164 -22.09 34.83 -4.68
N SER A 165 -23.29 34.64 -5.22
CA SER A 165 -24.08 33.41 -5.05
C SER A 165 -23.40 32.19 -5.69
N GLU A 166 -22.88 32.34 -6.91
CA GLU A 166 -22.15 31.29 -7.62
C GLU A 166 -20.85 30.89 -6.89
N LEU A 167 -20.06 31.87 -6.43
CA LEU A 167 -18.84 31.64 -5.67
C LEU A 167 -19.10 30.97 -4.32
N THR A 168 -20.15 31.40 -3.61
CA THR A 168 -20.54 30.78 -2.33
C THR A 168 -20.91 29.32 -2.53
N ARG A 169 -21.72 29.01 -3.55
CA ARG A 169 -22.07 27.64 -3.90
C ARG A 169 -20.84 26.80 -4.27
N ALA A 170 -19.94 27.34 -5.10
CA ALA A 170 -18.72 26.65 -5.48
C ALA A 170 -17.83 26.35 -4.25
N ARG A 171 -17.76 27.28 -3.29
CA ARG A 171 -17.05 27.08 -2.02
C ARG A 171 -17.66 25.95 -1.20
N ASP A 172 -18.97 25.89 -1.09
CA ASP A 172 -19.67 24.83 -0.35
C ASP A 172 -19.44 23.45 -0.99
N GLU A 173 -19.50 23.36 -2.32
CA GLU A 173 -19.20 22.13 -3.05
C GLU A 173 -17.75 21.66 -2.84
N ILE A 174 -16.79 22.58 -2.79
CA ILE A 174 -15.38 22.26 -2.49
C ILE A 174 -15.21 21.83 -1.03
N LEU A 175 -15.91 22.45 -0.08
CA LEU A 175 -15.86 22.07 1.34
C LEU A 175 -16.35 20.64 1.53
N ILE A 176 -17.44 20.24 0.86
CA ILE A 176 -17.95 18.86 0.89
C ILE A 176 -16.89 17.90 0.35
N LYS A 177 -16.30 18.18 -0.82
CA LYS A 177 -15.24 17.34 -1.40
C LYS A 177 -14.00 17.25 -0.50
N LYS A 178 -13.64 18.33 0.20
CA LYS A 178 -12.54 18.34 1.15
C LYS A 178 -12.83 17.44 2.36
N ASP A 179 -14.05 17.50 2.91
CA ASP A 179 -14.47 16.64 4.02
C ASP A 179 -14.50 15.16 3.60
N GLU A 180 -15.01 14.85 2.41
CA GLU A 180 -15.00 13.49 1.85
C GLU A 180 -13.56 12.96 1.66
N ALA A 181 -12.66 13.77 1.12
CA ALA A 181 -11.26 13.41 0.96
C ALA A 181 -10.57 13.17 2.31
N GLN A 182 -10.89 13.97 3.34
CA GLN A 182 -10.37 13.78 4.69
C GLN A 182 -10.88 12.47 5.32
N LYS A 183 -12.17 12.13 5.14
CA LYS A 183 -12.71 10.84 5.61
C LYS A 183 -12.04 9.65 4.92
N GLN A 184 -11.81 9.74 3.60
CA GLN A 184 -11.10 8.72 2.86
C GLN A 184 -9.65 8.57 3.34
N MET A 185 -8.98 9.69 3.67
CA MET A 185 -7.62 9.69 4.21
C MET A 185 -7.55 8.92 5.52
N VAL A 186 -8.46 9.18 6.46
CA VAL A 186 -8.55 8.43 7.73
C VAL A 186 -8.78 6.93 7.49
N ALA A 187 -9.65 6.57 6.55
CA ALA A 187 -9.88 5.16 6.22
C ALA A 187 -8.63 4.46 5.66
N LEU A 188 -7.84 5.15 4.84
CA LEU A 188 -6.56 4.62 4.33
C LEU A 188 -5.47 4.56 5.41
N GLU A 189 -5.46 5.49 6.36
CA GLU A 189 -4.56 5.43 7.53
C GLU A 189 -4.89 4.21 8.41
N GLU A 190 -6.17 3.96 8.68
CA GLU A 190 -6.63 2.77 9.40
C GLU A 190 -6.29 1.49 8.65
N ASN A 191 -6.49 1.47 7.33
CA ASN A 191 -6.11 0.34 6.49
C ASN A 191 -4.59 0.08 6.54
N GLY A 192 -3.78 1.13 6.47
CA GLY A 192 -2.32 1.03 6.63
C GLY A 192 -1.92 0.46 7.99
N ALA A 193 -2.59 0.87 9.08
CA ALA A 193 -2.36 0.32 10.40
C ALA A 193 -2.69 -1.19 10.48
N ARG A 194 -3.80 -1.62 9.85
CA ARG A 194 -4.17 -3.05 9.78
C ARG A 194 -3.15 -3.86 8.99
N LEU A 195 -2.69 -3.35 7.85
CA LEU A 195 -1.66 -4.02 7.04
C LEU A 195 -0.35 -4.17 7.85
N LEU A 196 0.04 -3.14 8.62
CA LEU A 196 1.22 -3.21 9.48
C LEU A 196 1.07 -4.25 10.59
N GLU A 197 -0.10 -4.36 11.21
CA GLU A 197 -0.38 -5.38 12.21
C GLU A 197 -0.33 -6.79 11.60
N GLU A 198 -0.84 -6.94 10.38
CA GLU A 198 -0.76 -8.20 9.64
C GLU A 198 0.68 -8.58 9.29
N VAL A 199 1.52 -7.62 8.88
CA VAL A 199 2.96 -7.87 8.67
C VAL A 199 3.61 -8.38 9.95
N LYS A 200 3.38 -7.73 11.09
CA LYS A 200 3.93 -8.16 12.39
C LYS A 200 3.49 -9.57 12.76
N ARG A 201 2.21 -9.91 12.51
CA ARG A 201 1.70 -11.27 12.74
C ARG A 201 2.45 -12.30 11.89
N ILE A 202 2.65 -12.01 10.61
CA ILE A 202 3.35 -12.89 9.68
C ILE A 202 4.85 -13.01 10.03
N GLU A 203 5.47 -11.92 10.46
CA GLU A 203 6.87 -11.93 10.95
C GLU A 203 7.03 -12.85 12.16
N MET A 204 6.10 -12.80 13.13
CA MET A 204 6.10 -13.73 14.27
C MET A 204 5.88 -15.19 13.84
N GLU A 205 4.96 -15.45 12.90
CA GLU A 205 4.76 -16.80 12.34
C GLU A 205 6.03 -17.33 11.65
N LEU A 206 6.74 -16.47 10.93
CA LEU A 206 8.00 -16.80 10.27
C LEU A 206 9.11 -17.09 11.28
N GLU A 207 9.26 -16.23 12.29
CA GLU A 207 10.27 -16.39 13.35
C GLU A 207 10.08 -17.72 14.09
N ALA A 208 8.84 -18.05 14.47
CA ALA A 208 8.51 -19.33 15.08
C ALA A 208 8.86 -20.51 14.16
N SER A 209 8.59 -20.39 12.85
CA SER A 209 8.93 -21.45 11.89
C SER A 209 10.44 -21.64 11.75
N VAL A 210 11.21 -20.56 11.73
CA VAL A 210 12.68 -20.58 11.65
C VAL A 210 13.28 -21.22 12.90
N ASP A 211 12.72 -20.93 14.08
CA ASP A 211 13.13 -21.55 15.34
C ASP A 211 12.90 -23.07 15.35
N GLU A 212 11.73 -23.52 14.88
CA GLU A 212 11.42 -24.94 14.74
C GLU A 212 12.34 -25.63 13.72
N GLU A 213 12.61 -25.01 12.57
CA GLU A 213 13.55 -25.52 11.57
C GLU A 213 14.96 -25.66 12.14
N ARG A 214 15.43 -24.67 12.93
CA ARG A 214 16.72 -24.74 13.60
C ARG A 214 16.81 -25.94 14.54
N LEU A 215 15.75 -26.22 15.32
CA LEU A 215 15.69 -27.39 16.20
C LEU A 215 15.73 -28.70 15.39
N LEU A 216 14.95 -28.78 14.32
CA LEU A 216 14.92 -29.95 13.43
C LEU A 216 16.30 -30.21 12.81
N ILE A 217 16.96 -29.19 12.27
CA ILE A 217 18.29 -29.31 11.67
C ILE A 217 19.32 -29.76 12.70
N ASN A 218 19.28 -29.21 13.93
CA ASN A 218 20.20 -29.60 14.99
C ASN A 218 20.02 -31.07 15.41
N GLU A 219 18.77 -31.53 15.54
CA GLU A 219 18.50 -32.92 15.86
C GLU A 219 18.86 -33.87 14.72
N PHE A 220 18.57 -33.49 13.48
CA PHE A 220 18.98 -34.26 12.32
C PHE A 220 20.50 -34.43 12.25
N LYS A 221 21.26 -33.35 12.48
CA LYS A 221 22.73 -33.40 12.58
C LYS A 221 23.20 -34.34 13.68
N ARG A 222 22.57 -34.29 14.86
CA ARG A 222 22.91 -35.17 15.99
C ARG A 222 22.67 -36.65 15.64
N LEU A 223 21.54 -36.95 15.01
CA LEU A 223 21.19 -38.32 14.58
C LEU A 223 22.15 -38.85 13.53
N VAL A 224 22.46 -38.06 12.49
CA VAL A 224 23.41 -38.43 11.44
C VAL A 224 24.80 -38.70 12.01
N ASN A 225 25.31 -37.81 12.86
CA ASN A 225 26.61 -37.98 13.52
C ASN A 225 26.64 -39.22 14.45
N GLY A 226 25.51 -39.55 15.07
CA GLY A 226 25.38 -40.76 15.88
C GLY A 226 25.41 -42.03 15.03
N ALA A 227 24.66 -42.04 13.92
CA ALA A 227 24.61 -43.15 12.98
C ALA A 227 25.98 -43.41 12.33
N GLU A 228 26.68 -42.36 11.90
CA GLU A 228 28.03 -42.43 11.34
C GLU A 228 29.01 -43.13 12.28
N LYS A 229 29.00 -42.75 13.57
CA LYS A 229 29.86 -43.36 14.61
C LYS A 229 29.52 -44.80 14.96
N THR A 230 28.30 -45.26 14.67
CA THR A 230 27.89 -46.64 14.93
C THR A 230 28.23 -47.62 13.80
N ILE A 231 28.70 -47.12 12.64
CA ILE A 231 29.00 -47.94 11.45
C ILE A 231 30.53 -48.16 11.27
N GLU A 232 31.36 -47.80 12.25
CA GLU A 232 32.80 -48.11 12.19
C GLU A 232 33.09 -49.56 12.63
N ILE A 233 33.47 -50.39 11.67
CA ILE A 233 34.09 -51.70 11.91
C ILE A 233 35.60 -51.48 11.90
N SER A 234 36.34 -51.99 12.88
CA SER A 234 37.80 -51.86 12.88
C SER A 234 38.41 -52.61 11.67
N ASP A 235 39.43 -52.04 11.02
CA ASP A 235 40.10 -52.61 9.84
C ASP A 235 40.45 -54.10 9.98
N GLU A 236 40.81 -54.54 11.19
CA GLU A 236 41.15 -55.92 11.51
C GLU A 236 39.92 -56.86 11.51
N ILE A 237 38.79 -56.40 12.06
CA ILE A 237 37.51 -57.13 12.04
C ILE A 237 36.91 -57.13 10.63
N ASP A 238 37.06 -56.05 9.87
CA ASP A 238 36.64 -55.98 8.47
C ASP A 238 37.44 -56.98 7.63
N HIS A 239 38.77 -57.03 7.83
CA HIS A 239 39.63 -58.02 7.21
C HIS A 239 39.27 -59.46 7.61
N ILE A 240 38.97 -59.73 8.88
CA ILE A 240 38.57 -61.06 9.36
C ILE A 240 37.21 -61.49 8.79
N LEU A 241 36.20 -60.61 8.85
CA LEU A 241 34.85 -60.91 8.36
C LEU A 241 34.88 -61.21 6.86
N PHE A 242 35.52 -60.38 6.04
CA PHE A 242 35.45 -60.55 4.58
C PHE A 242 36.49 -61.54 4.03
N THR A 243 37.69 -61.66 4.62
CA THR A 243 38.72 -62.57 4.11
C THR A 243 38.45 -64.04 4.47
N TYR A 244 37.95 -64.31 5.69
CA TYR A 244 37.61 -65.69 6.07
C TYR A 244 36.28 -66.17 5.47
N LEU A 245 35.28 -65.30 5.25
CA LEU A 245 34.07 -65.65 4.48
C LEU A 245 34.40 -65.96 3.01
N THR A 246 35.26 -65.15 2.37
CA THR A 246 35.74 -65.43 1.00
C THR A 246 36.49 -66.77 0.92
N ALA A 247 37.31 -67.09 1.92
CA ALA A 247 38.04 -68.36 1.99
C ALA A 247 37.11 -69.57 2.28
N ALA A 248 36.04 -69.39 3.04
CA ALA A 248 35.05 -70.43 3.31
C ALA A 248 34.13 -70.70 2.10
N GLU A 249 33.63 -69.65 1.43
CA GLU A 249 32.78 -69.78 0.23
C GLU A 249 33.55 -70.37 -0.96
N SER A 250 34.86 -70.09 -1.07
CA SER A 250 35.73 -70.70 -2.08
C SER A 250 35.98 -72.21 -1.88
N LYS A 251 35.74 -72.73 -0.67
CA LYS A 251 35.87 -74.16 -0.34
C LYS A 251 34.58 -74.96 -0.52
N ASP A 252 33.42 -74.32 -0.37
CA ASP A 252 32.10 -74.95 -0.56
C ASP A 252 31.54 -74.80 -1.99
N SER A 253 32.28 -74.15 -2.90
CA SER A 253 31.99 -74.22 -4.33
C SER A 253 32.34 -75.62 -4.85
N PRO A 254 31.38 -76.46 -5.30
CA PRO A 254 31.73 -77.74 -5.87
C PRO A 254 32.49 -77.48 -7.17
N ALA A 255 33.79 -77.81 -7.16
CA ALA A 255 34.60 -77.84 -8.37
C ALA A 255 33.84 -78.66 -9.42
N ILE A 256 33.36 -77.99 -10.47
CA ILE A 256 32.94 -78.68 -11.69
C ILE A 256 34.19 -79.41 -12.18
N ASN A 257 34.12 -80.74 -12.05
CA ASN A 257 35.16 -81.72 -12.29
C ASN A 257 36.14 -81.33 -13.40
N SER A 258 37.40 -81.08 -13.03
CA SER A 258 38.53 -81.37 -13.90
C SER A 258 38.71 -82.89 -13.93
N VAL A 259 38.35 -83.54 -15.04
CA VAL A 259 38.77 -84.90 -15.34
C VAL A 259 40.21 -84.85 -15.87
N PRO A 260 41.17 -85.60 -15.30
CA PRO A 260 42.46 -85.82 -15.92
C PRO A 260 42.49 -87.15 -16.68
N ALA A 261 43.21 -87.16 -17.81
CA ALA A 261 43.85 -88.31 -18.50
C ALA A 261 43.74 -88.07 -20.01
N ALA A 262 44.67 -88.47 -20.87
CA ALA A 262 46.03 -88.99 -20.81
C ALA A 262 46.48 -89.10 -22.30
N ASP A 263 47.80 -89.14 -22.52
CA ASP A 263 48.54 -89.29 -23.78
C ASP A 263 48.50 -88.15 -24.82
#